data_AF-A0AA95GNV1-F1
#
_entry.id   AF-A0AA95GNV1-F1
#
_cell.length_a   1.000
_cell.length_b   1.000
_cell.length_c   1.000
_cell.angle_alpha   90.00
_cell.angle_beta   90.00
_cell.angle_gamma   90.00
#
_symmetry.space_group_name_H-M   'P 1'
#
loop_
_entity.id
_entity.type
_entity.pdbx_description
1 polymer ?
#
loop_
_entity_poly.entity_id
_entity_poly.type
_entity_poly.pdbx_seq_one_letter_code
_entity_poly.pdbx_strand_id
1 'polypeptide(L)'
;MPNMMKYFFDISFSQDKYIYNEFEDKLLFIFSKFVAANDTNITQGITGLCAALSAEYLTHVRQGGLEQGKNYLASIKYLAKILDKPIAPHDPPLFKAMLQARKIHAQEKFNRILIDLAKRQRESFDMMDMASYYPAYPFWPNKDLSETISNYMEKVISYESKMQSLRKDRYWFKELFIEITRHLDNENYNTEEIKFFAENTFISLKKKYIEKYIKYYNDRGLKTINNSQRYIYNEINIDEFIKKNIDIDDIDKNKYYEFCSVDHMMAIVIEKNSKTGKLIYAFFNPNNGVIQIENKDIFIEFLNYIVKIRRDSYNFIRLRDGTMDVLISEMEYDEKITEQAILPKLDEKLINITTNKILCDNEYKFILDLKTKIIFKNFNDNTRTTHIELISEKHKPKSINILMNSLSSDEILVFFTNQHKNILALAENNLHICITNENYEIRKITDVSDVIYRLRNSRERLEFYLSDPIVTLPRERLPLEICELHNNEVLGSRTPIKLDNWWDPSVNPELIPQQNKTQLIAEANNLYNVIIQLEGEDIINKAAANLIGKHPNNTILIQYDLENDQYRLVYGDIDKVITNNSRWLLIGHGHFDEQKNNDYLLIKVLIP
;
A
#
# COMPACT_ATOMS: atom_id res chain seq x y z
N MET A 1 22.03 29.36 -22.05
CA MET A 1 21.01 28.55 -21.36
C MET A 1 21.30 27.08 -21.66
N PRO A 2 22.24 26.42 -20.97
CA PRO A 2 22.66 25.07 -21.34
C PRO A 2 21.72 24.02 -20.72
N ASN A 3 21.36 22.98 -21.50
CA ASN A 3 20.84 21.61 -21.26
C ASN A 3 20.41 21.10 -19.85
N MET A 4 20.31 21.93 -18.81
CA MET A 4 20.05 21.58 -17.40
C MET A 4 18.61 21.11 -17.11
N MET A 5 17.71 21.09 -18.11
CA MET A 5 16.37 20.53 -17.96
C MET A 5 16.33 18.98 -17.92
N LYS A 6 17.49 18.28 -17.96
CA LYS A 6 17.53 16.84 -18.28
C LYS A 6 17.49 15.85 -17.11
N TYR A 7 17.62 16.28 -15.86
CA TYR A 7 17.66 15.36 -14.71
C TYR A 7 16.27 15.18 -14.10
N PHE A 8 15.48 14.29 -14.69
CA PHE A 8 14.26 13.79 -14.06
C PHE A 8 14.60 12.73 -13.02
N PHE A 9 13.87 12.70 -11.91
CA PHE A 9 13.99 11.64 -10.91
C PHE A 9 13.37 10.36 -11.46
N ASP A 10 14.17 9.29 -11.56
CA ASP A 10 13.72 7.95 -11.97
C ASP A 10 12.55 7.45 -11.13
N ILE A 11 12.54 7.83 -9.85
CA ILE A 11 11.41 7.60 -8.95
C ILE A 11 10.93 8.95 -8.44
N SER A 12 9.82 9.44 -8.97
CA SER A 12 9.24 10.72 -8.53
C SER A 12 8.51 10.57 -7.19
N PHE A 13 9.07 11.00 -6.07
CA PHE A 13 8.47 10.89 -4.74
C PHE A 13 8.47 12.26 -4.07
N SER A 14 7.35 12.63 -3.43
CA SER A 14 7.24 13.85 -2.65
C SER A 14 6.63 13.53 -1.30
N GLN A 15 7.35 13.87 -0.24
CA GLN A 15 6.84 13.74 1.12
C GLN A 15 5.55 14.53 1.33
N ASP A 16 5.39 15.71 0.73
CA ASP A 16 4.20 16.53 0.90
C ASP A 16 2.96 15.80 0.37
N LYS A 17 3.12 15.20 -0.81
CA LYS A 17 2.03 14.50 -1.50
C LYS A 17 1.65 13.17 -0.84
N TYR A 18 2.64 12.34 -0.50
CA TYR A 18 2.38 10.94 -0.11
C TYR A 18 2.40 10.73 1.39
N ILE A 19 2.88 11.71 2.17
CA ILE A 19 2.98 11.61 3.61
C ILE A 19 2.30 12.80 4.26
N TYR A 20 2.79 14.03 4.06
CA TYR A 20 2.40 15.20 4.85
C TYR A 20 0.89 15.51 4.82
N ASN A 21 0.26 15.46 3.64
CA ASN A 21 -1.18 15.73 3.49
C ASN A 21 -2.07 14.76 4.31
N GLU A 22 -1.64 13.52 4.51
CA GLU A 22 -2.35 12.53 5.35
C GLU A 22 -2.03 12.67 6.85
N PHE A 23 -1.11 13.58 7.19
CA PHE A 23 -0.28 13.49 8.37
C PHE A 23 -0.32 14.72 9.27
N GLU A 24 -0.74 15.91 8.81
CA GLU A 24 -0.76 17.14 9.64
C GLU A 24 -1.51 16.93 10.97
N ASP A 25 -2.76 16.46 10.91
CA ASP A 25 -3.59 16.20 12.11
C ASP A 25 -3.11 14.99 12.93
N LYS A 26 -2.64 13.92 12.25
CA LYS A 26 -2.18 12.69 12.92
C LYS A 26 -0.82 12.85 13.58
N LEU A 27 0.09 13.65 13.04
CA LEU A 27 1.36 14.03 13.67
C LEU A 27 1.11 14.76 14.96
N LEU A 28 0.26 15.79 14.92
CA LEU A 28 -0.14 16.56 16.08
C LEU A 28 -0.69 15.62 17.16
N PHE A 29 -1.59 14.71 16.78
CA PHE A 29 -2.15 13.72 17.70
C PHE A 29 -1.11 12.71 18.23
N ILE A 30 -0.30 12.09 17.37
CA ILE A 30 0.73 11.12 17.76
C ILE A 30 1.75 11.78 18.68
N PHE A 31 2.28 12.95 18.32
CA PHE A 31 3.19 13.68 19.19
C PHE A 31 2.53 14.07 20.52
N SER A 32 1.27 14.51 20.52
CA SER A 32 0.53 14.80 21.77
C SER A 32 0.25 13.57 22.65
N LYS A 33 0.24 12.36 22.08
CA LYS A 33 -0.08 11.10 22.76
C LYS A 33 1.15 10.36 23.26
N PHE A 34 2.23 10.36 22.47
CA PHE A 34 3.50 9.74 22.85
C PHE A 34 4.34 10.62 23.78
N VAL A 35 4.03 11.92 23.86
CA VAL A 35 4.69 12.87 24.75
C VAL A 35 3.66 13.35 25.75
N ALA A 36 3.95 13.14 27.04
CA ALA A 36 3.04 13.35 28.17
C ALA A 36 2.15 14.60 28.03
N ALA A 37 0.87 14.39 27.72
CA ALA A 37 -0.35 15.19 27.88
C ALA A 37 -0.39 16.74 27.75
N ASN A 38 0.72 17.49 27.74
CA ASN A 38 0.73 18.95 28.00
C ASN A 38 1.65 19.78 27.08
N ASP A 39 2.13 19.26 25.94
CA ASP A 39 3.00 20.02 25.03
C ASP A 39 2.32 20.35 23.69
N THR A 40 1.77 21.56 23.57
CA THR A 40 1.07 22.05 22.37
C THR A 40 2.00 22.57 21.27
N ASN A 41 3.31 22.73 21.55
CA ASN A 41 4.28 23.35 20.62
C ASN A 41 5.21 22.33 19.96
N ILE A 42 4.96 21.03 20.14
CA ILE A 42 5.88 19.95 19.74
C ILE A 42 6.08 19.80 18.22
N THR A 43 5.14 20.29 17.41
CA THR A 43 5.27 20.38 15.96
C THR A 43 5.84 21.71 15.47
N GLN A 44 6.00 22.71 16.35
CA GLN A 44 6.62 23.99 15.98
C GLN A 44 8.09 23.73 15.58
N GLY A 45 8.36 23.96 14.29
CA GLY A 45 9.68 23.81 13.68
C GLY A 45 9.99 22.42 13.12
N ILE A 46 9.06 21.45 13.12
CA ILE A 46 9.20 20.26 12.27
C ILE A 46 8.68 20.64 10.88
N THR A 47 9.60 21.04 9.99
CA THR A 47 9.30 21.29 8.57
C THR A 47 9.63 20.04 7.76
N GLY A 48 8.60 19.26 7.44
CA GLY A 48 8.74 18.00 6.71
C GLY A 48 9.45 16.88 7.49
N LEU A 49 9.79 15.81 6.78
CA LEU A 49 10.41 14.57 7.24
C LEU A 49 11.72 14.28 6.49
N CYS A 50 12.42 15.32 6.04
CA CYS A 50 13.56 15.16 5.14
C CYS A 50 14.69 14.33 5.75
N ALA A 51 14.97 14.51 7.03
CA ALA A 51 16.02 13.77 7.72
C ALA A 51 15.65 12.31 7.95
N ALA A 52 14.42 12.07 8.40
CA ALA A 52 13.93 10.71 8.64
C ALA A 52 13.82 9.90 7.35
N LEU A 53 13.27 10.48 6.28
CA LEU A 53 13.14 9.79 4.99
C LEU A 53 14.51 9.50 4.37
N SER A 54 15.48 10.40 4.51
CA SER A 54 16.84 10.17 4.02
C SER A 54 17.52 9.05 4.79
N ALA A 55 17.35 9.02 6.12
CA ALA A 55 17.85 7.94 6.98
C ALA A 55 17.21 6.58 6.66
N GLU A 56 15.88 6.54 6.50
CA GLU A 56 15.17 5.33 6.09
C GLU A 56 15.61 4.86 4.71
N TYR A 57 15.74 5.77 3.74
CA TYR A 57 16.24 5.42 2.41
C TYR A 57 17.63 4.77 2.48
N LEU A 58 18.57 5.37 3.20
CA LEU A 58 19.93 4.82 3.39
C LEU A 58 19.90 3.42 4.02
N THR A 59 19.11 3.22 5.08
CA THR A 59 19.03 1.94 5.79
C THR A 59 18.33 0.86 4.95
N HIS A 60 17.31 1.21 4.18
CA HIS A 60 16.70 0.30 3.20
C HIS A 60 17.69 -0.08 2.09
N VAL A 61 18.44 0.88 1.55
CA VAL A 61 19.47 0.60 0.55
C VAL A 61 20.60 -0.25 1.14
N ARG A 62 20.98 -0.03 2.40
CA ARG A 62 21.93 -0.90 3.09
C ARG A 62 21.44 -2.34 3.12
N GLN A 63 20.16 -2.60 3.41
CA GLN A 63 19.65 -3.95 3.64
C GLN A 63 19.38 -4.77 2.37
N GLY A 64 19.16 -4.13 1.22
CA GLY A 64 18.90 -4.87 -0.04
C GLY A 64 19.25 -4.11 -1.31
N GLY A 65 20.24 -3.22 -1.22
CA GLY A 65 20.75 -2.43 -2.33
C GLY A 65 19.79 -1.36 -2.83
N LEU A 66 20.18 -0.69 -3.90
CA LEU A 66 19.42 0.41 -4.49
C LEU A 66 17.96 0.03 -4.79
N GLU A 67 17.70 -1.21 -5.24
CA GLU A 67 16.35 -1.72 -5.50
C GLU A 67 15.47 -1.78 -4.24
N GLN A 68 16.01 -2.11 -3.06
CA GLN A 68 15.22 -2.06 -1.82
C GLN A 68 14.84 -0.62 -1.45
N GLY A 69 15.73 0.35 -1.67
CA GLY A 69 15.42 1.78 -1.50
C GLY A 69 14.30 2.25 -2.45
N LYS A 70 14.35 1.80 -3.71
CA LYS A 70 13.26 2.05 -4.69
C LYS A 70 11.93 1.47 -4.22
N ASN A 71 11.95 0.21 -3.82
CA ASN A 71 10.76 -0.53 -3.37
C ASN A 71 10.15 0.11 -2.13
N TYR A 72 10.96 0.61 -1.19
CA TYR A 72 10.49 1.36 -0.04
C TYR A 72 9.65 2.57 -0.45
N LEU A 73 10.19 3.45 -1.29
CA LEU A 73 9.49 4.66 -1.74
C LEU A 73 8.24 4.35 -2.57
N ALA A 74 8.32 3.36 -3.46
CA ALA A 74 7.18 2.92 -4.26
C ALA A 74 6.06 2.33 -3.39
N SER A 75 6.43 1.58 -2.34
CA SER A 75 5.46 0.98 -1.43
C SER A 75 4.75 2.03 -0.58
N ILE A 76 5.43 3.10 -0.14
CA ILE A 76 4.76 4.24 0.53
C ILE A 76 3.69 4.86 -0.38
N LYS A 77 4.02 5.13 -1.65
CA LYS A 77 3.04 5.64 -2.63
C LYS A 77 1.86 4.69 -2.81
N TYR A 78 2.13 3.40 -2.84
CA TYR A 78 1.10 2.37 -2.98
C TYR A 78 0.16 2.36 -1.78
N LEU A 79 0.68 2.45 -0.56
CA LEU A 79 -0.12 2.57 0.66
C LEU A 79 -1.00 3.82 0.62
N ALA A 80 -0.42 4.99 0.31
CA ALA A 80 -1.18 6.24 0.18
C ALA A 80 -2.32 6.11 -0.85
N LYS A 81 -2.02 5.55 -2.03
CA LYS A 81 -3.03 5.31 -3.08
C LYS A 81 -4.16 4.37 -2.62
N ILE A 82 -3.89 3.38 -1.79
CA ILE A 82 -4.93 2.52 -1.20
C ILE A 82 -5.83 3.34 -0.28
N LEU A 83 -5.23 4.18 0.58
CA LEU A 83 -5.96 5.03 1.54
C LEU A 83 -6.84 6.05 0.81
N ASP A 84 -6.35 6.64 -0.28
CA ASP A 84 -7.07 7.62 -1.09
C ASP A 84 -8.22 7.03 -1.91
N LYS A 85 -8.18 5.72 -2.19
CA LYS A 85 -9.17 5.10 -3.08
C LYS A 85 -10.58 5.13 -2.47
N PRO A 86 -11.57 5.80 -3.07
CA PRO A 86 -12.92 5.85 -2.51
C PRO A 86 -13.60 4.48 -2.57
N ILE A 87 -14.56 4.25 -1.66
CA ILE A 87 -15.46 3.10 -1.69
C ILE A 87 -16.84 3.63 -2.01
N ALA A 88 -17.35 3.34 -3.20
CA ALA A 88 -18.63 3.84 -3.64
C ALA A 88 -19.78 3.01 -3.04
N PRO A 89 -20.95 3.62 -2.74
CA PRO A 89 -22.11 2.89 -2.24
C PRO A 89 -22.61 1.79 -3.20
N HIS A 90 -22.31 1.87 -4.49
CA HIS A 90 -22.71 0.90 -5.51
C HIS A 90 -21.64 -0.16 -5.81
N ASP A 91 -20.45 -0.10 -5.19
CA ASP A 91 -19.41 -1.09 -5.44
C ASP A 91 -19.87 -2.52 -5.03
N PRO A 92 -19.43 -3.57 -5.74
CA PRO A 92 -19.76 -4.94 -5.40
C PRO A 92 -19.35 -5.30 -3.97
N PRO A 93 -20.17 -6.07 -3.23
CA PRO A 93 -19.88 -6.56 -1.88
C PRO A 93 -18.44 -7.04 -1.62
N LEU A 94 -17.95 -7.96 -2.46
CA LEU A 94 -16.62 -8.52 -2.33
C LEU A 94 -15.54 -7.44 -2.48
N PHE A 95 -15.68 -6.59 -3.52
CA PHE A 95 -14.73 -5.51 -3.77
C PHE A 95 -14.69 -4.51 -2.60
N LYS A 96 -15.86 -4.13 -2.06
CA LYS A 96 -15.94 -3.27 -0.86
C LYS A 96 -15.19 -3.89 0.31
N ALA A 97 -15.46 -5.16 0.63
CA ALA A 97 -14.83 -5.85 1.75
C ALA A 97 -13.31 -5.95 1.57
N MET A 98 -12.83 -6.32 0.37
CA MET A 98 -11.40 -6.39 0.06
C MET A 98 -10.73 -5.02 0.17
N LEU A 99 -11.35 -3.96 -0.37
CA LEU A 99 -10.79 -2.62 -0.31
C LEU A 99 -10.81 -2.06 1.12
N GLN A 100 -11.86 -2.31 1.90
CA GLN A 100 -11.90 -1.97 3.33
C GLN A 100 -10.80 -2.69 4.11
N ALA A 101 -10.63 -4.00 3.91
CA ALA A 101 -9.56 -4.77 4.54
C ALA A 101 -8.18 -4.21 4.17
N ARG A 102 -7.93 -3.96 2.88
CA ARG A 102 -6.67 -3.35 2.40
C ARG A 102 -6.44 -1.98 3.03
N LYS A 103 -7.46 -1.13 3.14
CA LYS A 103 -7.38 0.18 3.79
C LYS A 103 -7.03 0.07 5.28
N ILE A 104 -7.65 -0.85 6.03
CA ILE A 104 -7.34 -1.07 7.45
C ILE A 104 -5.87 -1.46 7.63
N HIS A 105 -5.40 -2.45 6.86
CA HIS A 105 -4.01 -2.91 6.93
C HIS A 105 -3.02 -1.87 6.41
N ALA A 106 -3.37 -1.13 5.36
CA ALA A 106 -2.57 0.00 4.88
C ALA A 106 -2.48 1.10 5.94
N GLN A 107 -3.57 1.43 6.62
CA GLN A 107 -3.56 2.45 7.67
C GLN A 107 -2.69 2.04 8.86
N GLU A 108 -2.77 0.78 9.30
CA GLU A 108 -1.88 0.25 10.36
C GLU A 108 -0.41 0.35 9.95
N LYS A 109 -0.09 -0.13 8.74
CA LYS A 109 1.29 -0.14 8.23
C LYS A 109 1.84 1.27 8.12
N PHE A 110 1.05 2.15 7.52
CA PHE A 110 1.38 3.54 7.33
C PHE A 110 1.60 4.23 8.68
N ASN A 111 0.68 4.07 9.66
CA ASN A 111 0.84 4.61 11.01
C ASN A 111 2.15 4.17 11.69
N ARG A 112 2.55 2.91 11.53
CA ARG A 112 3.82 2.43 12.10
C ARG A 112 5.04 3.09 11.48
N ILE A 113 5.06 3.21 10.16
CA ILE A 113 6.13 3.91 9.43
C ILE A 113 6.20 5.37 9.87
N LEU A 114 5.04 6.01 9.98
CA LEU A 114 4.93 7.40 10.41
C LEU A 114 5.46 7.63 11.83
N ILE A 115 5.16 6.73 12.78
CA ILE A 115 5.69 6.81 14.15
C ILE A 115 7.22 6.73 14.14
N ASP A 116 7.78 5.80 13.36
CA ASP A 116 9.24 5.63 13.26
C ASP A 116 9.89 6.86 12.62
N LEU A 117 9.33 7.35 11.50
CA LEU A 117 9.77 8.58 10.83
C LEU A 117 9.70 9.80 11.76
N ALA A 118 8.61 9.98 12.49
CA ALA A 118 8.43 11.11 13.39
C ALA A 118 9.45 11.08 14.53
N LYS A 119 9.68 9.91 15.13
CA LYS A 119 10.71 9.71 16.15
C LYS A 119 12.10 10.05 15.60
N ARG A 120 12.44 9.50 14.44
CA ARG A 120 13.74 9.71 13.78
C ARG A 120 13.97 11.18 13.41
N GLN A 121 12.94 11.84 12.87
CA GLN A 121 13.00 13.25 12.47
C GLN A 121 13.29 14.13 13.69
N ARG A 122 12.56 13.89 14.79
CA ARG A 122 12.76 14.60 16.04
C ARG A 122 14.16 14.40 16.60
N GLU A 123 14.66 13.16 16.66
CA GLU A 123 16.01 12.88 17.16
C GLU A 123 17.09 13.60 16.34
N SER A 124 16.88 13.74 15.03
CA SER A 124 17.78 14.50 14.14
C SER A 124 17.76 16.00 14.45
N PHE A 125 16.57 16.59 14.60
CA PHE A 125 16.41 18.00 14.94
C PHE A 125 16.92 18.32 16.34
N ASP A 126 16.59 17.52 17.35
CA ASP A 126 17.04 17.72 18.73
C ASP A 126 18.57 17.75 18.78
N MET A 127 19.23 16.81 18.09
CA MET A 127 20.68 16.76 18.00
C MET A 127 21.28 17.99 17.28
N MET A 128 20.70 18.43 16.16
CA MET A 128 21.17 19.62 15.44
C MET A 128 20.96 20.90 16.26
N ASP A 129 19.79 21.05 16.90
CA ASP A 129 19.45 22.19 17.73
C ASP A 129 20.39 22.28 18.95
N MET A 130 20.65 21.16 19.63
CA MET A 130 21.63 21.06 20.71
C MET A 130 23.06 21.44 20.26
N ALA A 131 23.44 21.15 19.01
CA ALA A 131 24.76 21.53 18.50
C ALA A 131 24.92 23.06 18.37
N SER A 132 23.81 23.77 18.12
CA SER A 132 23.75 25.23 18.01
C SER A 132 23.42 25.95 19.32
N TYR A 133 23.12 25.20 20.38
CA TYR A 133 22.74 25.76 21.68
C TYR A 133 23.95 26.30 22.42
N TYR A 134 23.89 27.59 22.76
CA TYR A 134 24.87 28.24 23.63
C TYR A 134 24.16 28.66 24.93
N PRO A 135 24.46 28.00 26.07
CA PRO A 135 23.83 28.36 27.34
C PRO A 135 24.18 29.78 27.78
N ALA A 136 23.24 30.49 28.40
CA ALA A 136 23.47 31.81 28.99
C ALA A 136 24.03 31.71 30.43
N TYR A 137 24.76 30.63 30.76
CA TYR A 137 25.37 30.39 32.06
C TYR A 137 26.10 31.62 32.64
N PRO A 138 26.90 32.39 31.86
CA PRO A 138 27.58 33.57 32.40
C PRO A 138 26.64 34.63 32.99
N PHE A 139 25.37 34.64 32.58
CA PHE A 139 24.38 35.64 32.98
C PHE A 139 23.31 35.11 33.94
N TRP A 140 23.48 33.89 34.46
CA TRP A 140 22.57 33.35 35.48
C TRP A 140 22.56 34.22 36.73
N PRO A 141 21.39 34.41 37.37
CA PRO A 141 21.31 35.14 38.63
C PRO A 141 22.17 34.46 39.70
N ASN A 142 22.66 35.24 40.67
CA ASN A 142 23.35 34.68 41.83
C ASN A 142 22.33 33.99 42.76
N LYS A 143 22.75 32.88 43.37
CA LYS A 143 21.98 32.16 44.40
C LYS A 143 22.20 32.82 45.74
N ASP A 144 21.11 33.13 46.43
CA ASP A 144 21.20 33.67 47.80
C ASP A 144 21.53 32.54 48.79
N LEU A 145 22.26 32.87 49.87
CA LEU A 145 22.68 31.88 50.88
C LEU A 145 21.50 31.19 51.57
N SER A 146 20.37 31.87 51.74
CA SER A 146 19.15 31.33 52.36
C SER A 146 18.16 30.73 51.37
N GLU A 147 18.46 30.80 50.07
CA GLU A 147 17.57 30.30 49.02
C GLU A 147 17.76 28.80 48.81
N THR A 148 16.67 28.06 48.62
CA THR A 148 16.72 26.64 48.26
C THR A 148 17.14 26.46 46.80
N ILE A 149 17.77 25.34 46.46
CA ILE A 149 18.10 24.99 45.07
C ILE A 149 16.85 25.03 44.20
N SER A 150 15.72 24.50 44.67
CA SER A 150 14.48 24.48 43.88
C SER A 150 14.05 25.89 43.45
N ASN A 151 14.01 26.84 44.39
CA ASN A 151 13.64 28.22 44.09
C ASN A 151 14.67 28.90 43.17
N TYR A 152 15.96 28.62 43.40
CA TYR A 152 17.03 29.12 42.54
C TYR A 152 16.90 28.59 41.11
N MET A 153 16.65 27.29 40.94
CA MET A 153 16.49 26.65 39.64
C MET A 153 15.25 27.17 38.90
N GLU A 154 14.16 27.49 39.58
CA GLU A 154 13.01 28.16 38.95
C GLU A 154 13.40 29.52 38.34
N LYS A 155 14.20 30.33 39.05
CA LYS A 155 14.73 31.60 38.51
C LYS A 155 15.63 31.38 37.30
N VAL A 156 16.53 30.39 37.38
CA VAL A 156 17.45 30.03 36.29
C VAL A 156 16.68 29.55 35.06
N ILE A 157 15.73 28.64 35.22
CA ILE A 157 14.90 28.10 34.13
C ILE A 157 14.09 29.22 33.48
N SER A 158 13.50 30.11 34.27
CA SER A 158 12.77 31.28 33.77
C SER A 158 13.67 32.22 32.96
N TYR A 159 14.88 32.49 33.46
CA TYR A 159 15.88 33.30 32.78
C TYR A 159 16.32 32.68 31.45
N GLU A 160 16.70 31.41 31.47
CA GLU A 160 17.15 30.71 30.26
C GLU A 160 16.04 30.55 29.25
N SER A 161 14.81 30.24 29.67
CA SER A 161 13.67 30.17 28.77
C SER A 161 13.38 31.50 28.07
N LYS A 162 13.69 32.63 28.73
CA LYS A 162 13.56 33.97 28.14
C LYS A 162 14.67 34.23 27.11
N MET A 163 15.91 33.88 27.43
CA MET A 163 17.05 34.04 26.50
C MET A 163 16.94 33.09 25.31
N GLN A 164 16.37 31.92 25.53
CA GLN A 164 16.27 30.81 24.57
C GLN A 164 14.82 30.62 24.15
N SER A 165 14.15 31.73 23.79
CA SER A 165 12.71 31.75 23.51
C SER A 165 12.24 30.77 22.43
N LEU A 166 13.12 30.42 21.48
CA LEU A 166 12.87 29.43 20.42
C LEU A 166 13.01 27.96 20.89
N ARG A 167 13.68 27.74 22.04
CA ARG A 167 14.04 26.40 22.54
C ARG A 167 13.35 26.02 23.84
N LYS A 168 12.74 26.97 24.55
CA LYS A 168 12.06 26.75 25.84
C LYS A 168 11.04 25.60 25.82
N ASP A 169 10.41 25.37 24.67
CA ASP A 169 9.40 24.33 24.50
C ASP A 169 9.99 23.01 23.97
N ARG A 170 11.28 22.96 23.62
CA ARG A 170 11.95 21.74 23.16
C ARG A 170 12.08 20.74 24.29
N TYR A 171 11.88 19.47 23.97
CA TYR A 171 11.94 18.40 24.97
C TYR A 171 13.35 18.26 25.56
N TRP A 172 14.39 18.26 24.74
CA TRP A 172 15.77 18.14 25.23
C TRP A 172 16.13 19.30 26.17
N PHE A 173 15.57 20.50 25.94
CA PHE A 173 15.79 21.68 26.77
C PHE A 173 15.12 21.51 28.13
N LYS A 174 13.87 21.05 28.17
CA LYS A 174 13.17 20.69 29.43
C LYS A 174 13.88 19.55 30.17
N GLU A 175 14.29 18.50 29.46
CA GLU A 175 15.06 17.36 29.99
C GLU A 175 16.37 17.82 30.61
N LEU A 176 17.10 18.76 29.98
CA LEU A 176 18.34 19.32 30.51
C LEU A 176 18.14 19.87 31.93
N PHE A 177 17.17 20.76 32.14
CA PHE A 177 16.99 21.36 33.48
C PHE A 177 16.44 20.37 34.52
N ILE A 178 15.69 19.36 34.08
CA ILE A 178 15.29 18.25 34.95
C ILE A 178 16.53 17.48 35.41
N GLU A 179 17.42 17.10 34.49
CA GLU A 179 18.65 16.36 34.82
C GLU A 179 19.62 17.21 35.67
N ILE A 180 19.74 18.52 35.40
CA ILE A 180 20.54 19.43 36.22
C ILE A 180 20.02 19.40 37.66
N THR A 181 18.71 19.60 37.84
CA THR A 181 18.10 19.62 39.18
C THR A 181 18.28 18.29 39.90
N ARG A 182 18.27 17.15 39.18
CA ARG A 182 18.51 15.82 39.76
C ARG A 182 19.95 15.61 40.24
N HIS A 183 20.92 16.30 39.64
CA HIS A 183 22.33 16.21 40.02
C HIS A 183 22.71 17.14 41.18
N LEU A 184 21.85 18.10 41.53
CA LEU A 184 22.06 19.00 42.66
C LEU A 184 21.50 18.36 43.94
N ASP A 185 22.35 17.66 44.68
CA ASP A 185 21.99 16.91 45.90
C ASP A 185 22.24 17.67 47.22
N ASN A 186 22.79 18.88 47.16
CA ASN A 186 23.18 19.67 48.33
C ASN A 186 22.79 21.15 48.22
N GLU A 187 21.93 21.61 49.13
CA GLU A 187 21.40 22.99 49.20
C GLU A 187 22.46 24.10 49.27
N ASN A 188 23.69 23.75 49.68
CA ASN A 188 24.78 24.71 49.88
C ASN A 188 25.57 25.04 48.61
N TYR A 189 25.27 24.42 47.46
CA TYR A 189 25.97 24.74 46.22
C TYR A 189 25.81 26.22 45.86
N ASN A 190 26.93 26.87 45.53
CA ASN A 190 26.93 28.24 45.03
C ASN A 190 26.66 28.27 43.51
N THR A 191 26.44 29.46 42.96
CA THR A 191 26.12 29.66 41.54
C THR A 191 27.17 29.08 40.58
N GLU A 192 28.46 29.18 40.89
CA GLU A 192 29.51 28.65 40.00
C GLU A 192 29.58 27.12 40.03
N GLU A 193 29.34 26.51 41.19
CA GLU A 193 29.22 25.05 41.31
C GLU A 193 28.00 24.54 40.51
N ILE A 194 26.86 25.23 40.61
CA ILE A 194 25.65 24.88 39.85
C ILE A 194 25.89 25.02 38.33
N LYS A 195 26.58 26.08 37.89
CA LYS A 195 26.99 26.22 36.47
C LYS A 195 27.90 25.08 36.01
N PHE A 196 28.83 24.65 36.86
CA PHE A 196 29.69 23.51 36.57
C PHE A 196 28.88 22.21 36.40
N PHE A 197 27.92 21.94 37.29
CA PHE A 197 27.00 20.80 37.12
C PHE A 197 26.16 20.93 35.86
N ALA A 198 25.67 22.13 35.55
CA ALA A 198 24.88 22.38 34.35
C ALA A 198 25.65 22.07 33.06
N GLU A 199 26.89 22.54 32.94
CA GLU A 199 27.75 22.28 31.80
C GLU A 199 28.03 20.78 31.63
N ASN A 200 28.40 20.09 32.70
CA ASN A 200 28.64 18.64 32.64
C ASN A 200 27.38 17.85 32.28
N THR A 201 26.23 18.26 32.81
CA THR A 201 24.93 17.65 32.48
C THR A 201 24.60 17.85 31.00
N PHE A 202 24.82 19.06 30.48
CA PHE A 202 24.59 19.35 29.07
C PHE A 202 25.50 18.53 28.15
N ILE A 203 26.79 18.40 28.48
CA ILE A 203 27.73 17.54 27.74
C ILE A 203 27.26 16.08 27.74
N SER A 204 26.86 15.55 28.90
CA SER A 204 26.34 14.19 29.04
C SER A 204 25.06 13.99 28.22
N LEU A 205 24.13 14.94 28.28
CA LEU A 205 22.88 14.90 27.53
C LEU A 205 23.15 14.94 26.01
N LYS A 206 24.04 15.82 25.56
CA LYS A 206 24.44 15.90 24.14
C LYS A 206 24.99 14.56 23.65
N LYS A 207 25.86 13.92 24.45
CA LYS A 207 26.38 12.59 24.14
C LYS A 207 25.27 11.54 24.03
N LYS A 208 24.30 11.52 24.95
CA LYS A 208 23.13 10.62 24.92
C LYS A 208 22.32 10.76 23.64
N TYR A 209 22.08 11.98 23.16
CA TYR A 209 21.33 12.22 21.92
C TYR A 209 22.12 11.82 20.66
N ILE A 210 23.42 12.11 20.64
CA ILE A 210 24.33 11.65 19.57
C ILE A 210 24.35 10.12 19.52
N GLU A 211 24.44 9.44 20.66
CA GLU A 211 24.42 7.98 20.74
C GLU A 211 23.10 7.39 20.21
N LYS A 212 21.95 8.00 20.53
CA LYS A 212 20.66 7.59 19.96
C LYS A 212 20.63 7.72 18.43
N TYR A 213 21.09 8.86 17.92
CA TYR A 213 21.19 9.10 16.48
C TYR A 213 22.07 8.03 15.81
N ILE A 214 23.26 7.75 16.36
CA ILE A 214 24.20 6.76 15.80
C ILE A 214 23.63 5.35 15.90
N LYS A 215 22.97 5.02 17.02
CA LYS A 215 22.38 3.71 17.27
C LYS A 215 21.37 3.33 16.19
N TYR A 216 20.54 4.27 15.73
CA TYR A 216 19.57 4.03 14.67
C TYR A 216 20.23 3.46 13.39
N TYR A 217 21.36 4.04 12.98
CA TYR A 217 22.12 3.57 11.83
C TYR A 217 22.82 2.24 12.10
N ASN A 218 23.53 2.14 13.24
CA ASN A 218 24.29 0.95 13.59
C ASN A 218 23.39 -0.30 13.69
N ASP A 219 22.20 -0.16 14.29
CA ASP A 219 21.27 -1.27 14.40
C ASP A 219 20.76 -1.77 13.04
N ARG A 220 20.76 -0.89 12.04
CA ARG A 220 20.27 -1.14 10.68
C ARG A 220 21.41 -1.43 9.67
N GLY A 221 22.65 -1.62 10.15
CA GLY A 221 23.80 -2.03 9.35
C GLY A 221 24.63 -0.91 8.73
N LEU A 222 24.48 0.33 9.21
CA LEU A 222 25.30 1.48 8.78
C LEU A 222 26.13 1.99 9.96
N LYS A 223 27.45 2.04 9.80
CA LYS A 223 28.39 2.49 10.85
C LYS A 223 28.89 3.90 10.55
N THR A 224 28.72 4.84 11.46
CA THR A 224 29.20 6.23 11.29
C THR A 224 30.73 6.32 11.46
N ILE A 225 31.42 7.03 10.57
CA ILE A 225 32.91 6.97 10.45
C ILE A 225 33.65 7.96 11.39
N ASN A 226 33.05 9.07 11.81
CA ASN A 226 33.77 10.12 12.56
C ASN A 226 33.15 10.38 13.95
N ASN A 227 33.65 9.66 14.98
CA ASN A 227 33.13 9.67 16.35
C ASN A 227 34.07 10.38 17.34
N SER A 228 34.57 11.58 17.01
CA SER A 228 34.84 12.50 18.13
C SER A 228 33.45 12.89 18.64
N GLN A 229 33.12 12.63 19.90
CA GLN A 229 31.77 12.81 20.49
C GLN A 229 31.18 14.25 20.38
N ARG A 230 31.84 15.16 19.64
CA ARG A 230 31.51 16.57 19.46
C ARG A 230 30.67 16.90 18.22
N TYR A 231 30.85 16.23 17.07
CA TYR A 231 30.17 16.57 15.79
C TYR A 231 29.91 15.32 14.92
N ILE A 232 28.68 15.20 14.37
CA ILE A 232 28.30 14.11 13.45
C ILE A 232 28.47 14.49 11.98
N TYR A 233 28.22 15.76 11.65
CA TYR A 233 28.42 16.30 10.32
C TYR A 233 29.77 17.00 10.22
N ASN A 234 30.44 16.77 9.10
CA ASN A 234 31.59 17.55 8.70
C ASN A 234 31.13 18.60 7.69
N GLU A 235 31.45 19.85 7.97
CA GLU A 235 31.37 20.93 6.97
C GLU A 235 32.53 20.75 6.00
N ILE A 236 32.22 20.62 4.72
CA ILE A 236 33.20 20.40 3.66
C ILE A 236 32.81 21.17 2.41
N ASN A 237 33.83 21.72 1.75
CA ASN A 237 33.69 22.32 0.44
C ASN A 237 33.18 21.29 -0.59
N ILE A 238 32.19 21.64 -1.41
CA ILE A 238 31.60 20.70 -2.37
C ILE A 238 32.62 20.14 -3.39
N ASP A 239 33.57 20.95 -3.84
CA ASP A 239 34.59 20.51 -4.80
C ASP A 239 35.58 19.55 -4.14
N GLU A 240 35.89 19.76 -2.86
CA GLU A 240 36.69 18.83 -2.06
C GLU A 240 35.95 17.52 -1.81
N PHE A 241 34.66 17.58 -1.46
CA PHE A 241 33.83 16.39 -1.30
C PHE A 241 33.78 15.56 -2.60
N ILE A 242 33.53 16.20 -3.74
CA ILE A 242 33.52 15.55 -5.05
C ILE A 242 34.86 14.88 -5.30
N LYS A 243 35.98 15.61 -5.16
CA LYS A 243 37.32 15.07 -5.42
C LYS A 243 37.66 13.87 -4.54
N LYS A 244 37.28 13.89 -3.26
CA LYS A 244 37.64 12.83 -2.30
C LYS A 244 36.73 11.61 -2.36
N ASN A 245 35.44 11.82 -2.66
CA ASN A 245 34.41 10.80 -2.44
C ASN A 245 33.69 10.35 -3.70
N ILE A 246 33.62 11.20 -4.73
CA ILE A 246 32.86 10.94 -5.96
C ILE A 246 33.79 10.68 -7.15
N ASP A 247 34.80 11.53 -7.33
CA ASP A 247 35.80 11.44 -8.40
C ASP A 247 36.89 10.41 -8.06
N ILE A 248 36.44 9.18 -7.88
CA ILE A 248 37.27 8.01 -7.59
C ILE A 248 36.99 6.93 -8.63
N ASP A 249 38.02 6.15 -8.97
CA ASP A 249 37.92 5.17 -10.06
C ASP A 249 37.25 3.85 -9.63
N ASP A 250 37.33 3.51 -8.35
CA ASP A 250 36.68 2.33 -7.78
C ASP A 250 36.40 2.50 -6.27
N ILE A 251 35.48 1.69 -5.75
CA ILE A 251 35.22 1.53 -4.32
C ILE A 251 35.24 0.05 -3.93
N ASP A 252 35.83 -0.25 -2.78
CA ASP A 252 35.84 -1.61 -2.23
C ASP A 252 34.48 -2.01 -1.65
N LYS A 253 33.76 -1.04 -1.09
CA LYS A 253 32.43 -1.20 -0.47
C LYS A 253 31.53 -0.03 -0.85
N ASN A 254 30.23 -0.29 -0.83
CA ASN A 254 29.22 0.75 -1.03
C ASN A 254 29.44 1.89 -0.03
N LYS A 255 29.28 3.12 -0.50
CA LYS A 255 29.41 4.33 0.30
C LYS A 255 28.06 4.98 0.52
N TYR A 256 27.84 5.49 1.73
CA TYR A 256 26.57 6.06 2.17
C TYR A 256 26.82 7.42 2.79
N TYR A 257 26.05 8.41 2.36
CA TYR A 257 26.18 9.77 2.86
C TYR A 257 24.81 10.35 3.17
N GLU A 258 24.67 10.92 4.36
CA GLU A 258 23.73 12.03 4.51
C GLU A 258 24.36 13.28 3.89
N PHE A 259 23.61 13.94 3.02
CA PHE A 259 24.01 15.10 2.26
C PHE A 259 23.07 16.26 2.60
N CYS A 260 23.54 17.23 3.38
CA CYS A 260 22.68 18.24 3.97
C CYS A 260 23.03 19.65 3.49
N SER A 261 21.98 20.44 3.25
CA SER A 261 22.06 21.90 3.34
C SER A 261 21.75 22.34 4.79
N VAL A 262 21.52 23.64 5.00
CA VAL A 262 21.20 24.19 6.33
C VAL A 262 19.88 23.66 6.89
N ASP A 263 18.88 23.46 6.03
CA ASP A 263 17.50 23.14 6.44
C ASP A 263 16.90 21.94 5.69
N HIS A 264 17.67 21.27 4.83
CA HIS A 264 17.21 20.10 4.08
C HIS A 264 18.24 18.97 4.08
N MET A 265 17.81 17.77 4.47
CA MET A 265 18.61 16.56 4.39
C MET A 265 18.22 15.74 3.15
N MET A 266 19.25 15.29 2.44
CA MET A 266 19.21 14.37 1.30
C MET A 266 20.16 13.20 1.57
N ALA A 267 20.14 12.21 0.69
CA ALA A 267 21.04 11.05 0.78
C ALA A 267 21.77 10.80 -0.54
N ILE A 268 23.04 10.41 -0.44
CA ILE A 268 23.83 9.89 -1.57
C ILE A 268 24.23 8.44 -1.25
N VAL A 269 24.08 7.57 -2.25
CA VAL A 269 24.63 6.22 -2.21
C VAL A 269 25.49 5.99 -3.44
N ILE A 270 26.66 5.41 -3.25
CA ILE A 270 27.50 4.90 -4.33
C ILE A 270 27.52 3.38 -4.17
N GLU A 271 26.85 2.68 -5.08
CA GLU A 271 26.75 1.23 -5.06
C GLU A 271 27.58 0.63 -6.21
N LYS A 272 28.40 -0.37 -5.89
CA LYS A 272 29.06 -1.17 -6.92
C LYS A 272 28.13 -2.30 -7.34
N ASN A 273 27.66 -2.27 -8.58
CA ASN A 273 26.79 -3.31 -9.11
C ASN A 273 27.52 -4.66 -9.09
N SER A 274 26.98 -5.62 -8.33
CA SER A 274 27.61 -6.92 -8.12
C SER A 274 27.74 -7.77 -9.39
N LYS A 275 26.92 -7.50 -10.43
CA LYS A 275 26.95 -8.24 -11.70
C LYS A 275 27.87 -7.62 -12.73
N THR A 276 27.89 -6.29 -12.84
CA THR A 276 28.63 -5.57 -13.89
C THR A 276 29.93 -4.95 -13.41
N GLY A 277 30.14 -4.85 -12.09
CA GLY A 277 31.26 -4.15 -11.48
C GLY A 277 31.21 -2.62 -11.61
N LYS A 278 30.22 -2.07 -12.33
CA LYS A 278 30.06 -0.63 -12.54
C LYS A 278 29.49 0.05 -11.30
N LEU A 279 29.89 1.29 -11.09
CA LEU A 279 29.34 2.13 -10.03
C LEU A 279 28.00 2.74 -10.47
N ILE A 280 27.04 2.76 -9.55
CA ILE A 280 25.78 3.46 -9.68
C ILE A 280 25.74 4.51 -8.57
N TYR A 281 25.55 5.76 -8.97
CA TYR A 281 25.42 6.89 -8.07
C TYR A 281 23.94 7.22 -7.91
N ALA A 282 23.42 7.10 -6.69
CA ALA A 282 22.05 7.45 -6.37
C ALA A 282 22.00 8.70 -5.50
N PHE A 283 21.10 9.62 -5.84
CA PHE A 283 20.78 10.78 -5.04
C PHE A 283 19.30 10.77 -4.70
N PHE A 284 18.99 10.72 -3.41
CA PHE A 284 17.64 10.77 -2.89
C PHE A 284 17.33 12.13 -2.28
N ASN A 285 16.26 12.74 -2.77
CA ASN A 285 15.68 13.95 -2.22
C ASN A 285 14.24 13.67 -1.74
N PRO A 286 13.92 13.86 -0.45
CA PRO A 286 12.56 13.63 0.08
C PRO A 286 11.42 14.37 -0.64
N ASN A 287 11.71 15.48 -1.34
CA ASN A 287 10.71 16.28 -2.07
C ASN A 287 10.51 15.83 -3.52
N ASN A 288 11.53 15.20 -4.12
CA ASN A 288 11.54 14.90 -5.55
C ASN A 288 11.71 13.41 -5.88
N GLY A 289 12.35 12.66 -4.99
CA GLY A 289 12.54 11.21 -5.02
C GLY A 289 13.97 10.80 -5.34
N VAL A 290 14.17 9.72 -6.11
CA VAL A 290 15.51 9.15 -6.38
C VAL A 290 15.89 9.33 -7.86
N ILE A 291 17.13 9.75 -8.10
CA ILE A 291 17.79 9.68 -9.40
C ILE A 291 18.99 8.74 -9.29
N GLN A 292 19.22 7.94 -10.33
CA GLN A 292 20.34 7.01 -10.45
C GLN A 292 21.11 7.30 -11.72
N ILE A 293 22.41 7.45 -11.58
CA ILE A 293 23.30 7.83 -12.68
C ILE A 293 24.46 6.84 -12.69
N GLU A 294 24.70 6.19 -13.84
CA GLU A 294 25.84 5.27 -14.02
C GLU A 294 27.13 5.99 -14.46
N ASN A 295 26.99 7.20 -15.03
CA ASN A 295 28.13 8.00 -15.48
C ASN A 295 28.57 8.98 -14.39
N LYS A 296 29.79 8.81 -13.89
CA LYS A 296 30.42 9.64 -12.85
C LYS A 296 30.39 11.13 -13.19
N ASP A 297 30.79 11.52 -14.39
CA ASP A 297 30.86 12.93 -14.80
C ASP A 297 29.48 13.58 -14.83
N ILE A 298 28.48 12.85 -15.31
CA ILE A 298 27.06 13.28 -15.29
C ILE A 298 26.58 13.47 -13.84
N PHE A 299 26.98 12.57 -12.92
CA PHE A 299 26.62 12.71 -11.50
C PHE A 299 27.30 13.93 -10.85
N ILE A 300 28.57 14.20 -11.20
CA ILE A 300 29.30 15.40 -10.76
C ILE A 300 28.63 16.68 -11.29
N GLU A 301 28.22 16.71 -12.56
CA GLU A 301 27.45 17.82 -13.12
C GLU A 301 26.13 18.02 -12.38
N PHE A 302 25.43 16.93 -12.06
CA PHE A 302 24.19 16.97 -11.29
C PHE A 302 24.39 17.55 -9.87
N LEU A 303 25.42 17.11 -9.13
CA LEU A 303 25.74 17.67 -7.82
C LEU A 303 26.06 19.16 -7.89
N ASN A 304 26.87 19.57 -8.88
CA ASN A 304 27.16 20.98 -9.12
C ASN A 304 25.89 21.78 -9.45
N TYR A 305 24.97 21.22 -10.23
CA TYR A 305 23.69 21.85 -10.51
C TYR A 305 22.85 22.05 -9.24
N ILE A 306 22.71 21.04 -8.40
CA ILE A 306 21.94 21.14 -7.15
C ILE A 306 22.58 22.17 -6.20
N VAL A 307 23.89 22.09 -5.97
CA VAL A 307 24.57 22.91 -4.95
C VAL A 307 24.84 24.32 -5.43
N LYS A 308 25.33 24.51 -6.66
CA LYS A 308 25.79 25.81 -7.16
C LYS A 308 24.69 26.58 -7.91
N ILE A 309 23.84 25.89 -8.67
CA ILE A 309 22.80 26.53 -9.49
C ILE A 309 21.46 26.62 -8.73
N ARG A 310 21.03 25.53 -8.07
CA ARG A 310 19.78 25.52 -7.28
C ARG A 310 19.99 25.90 -5.81
N ARG A 311 21.08 26.59 -5.49
CA ARG A 311 21.49 26.91 -4.12
C ARG A 311 20.37 27.57 -3.32
N ASP A 312 19.64 28.51 -3.93
CA ASP A 312 18.61 29.31 -3.26
C ASP A 312 17.35 28.47 -3.00
N SER A 313 17.14 27.38 -3.75
CA SER A 313 16.05 26.42 -3.50
C SER A 313 16.32 25.50 -2.31
N TYR A 314 17.58 25.37 -1.89
CA TYR A 314 18.02 24.45 -0.84
C TYR A 314 18.79 25.15 0.28
N ASN A 315 18.93 26.47 0.25
CA ASN A 315 19.66 27.27 1.24
C ASN A 315 21.11 26.79 1.49
N PHE A 316 21.85 26.44 0.43
CA PHE A 316 23.28 26.14 0.57
C PHE A 316 24.10 27.41 0.88
N ILE A 317 25.07 27.28 1.80
CA ILE A 317 25.90 28.40 2.25
C ILE A 317 26.97 28.69 1.20
N ARG A 318 27.05 29.96 0.80
CA ARG A 318 28.14 30.47 -0.04
C ARG A 318 29.14 31.22 0.81
N LEU A 319 30.40 30.78 0.79
CA LEU A 319 31.50 31.44 1.47
C LEU A 319 31.95 32.72 0.72
N ARG A 320 32.74 33.56 1.41
CA ARG A 320 33.24 34.84 0.88
C ARG A 320 34.13 34.68 -0.35
N ASP A 321 34.85 33.57 -0.46
CA ASP A 321 35.69 33.22 -1.61
C ASP A 321 34.88 32.68 -2.81
N GLY A 322 33.55 32.60 -2.65
CA GLY A 322 32.62 32.15 -3.68
C GLY A 322 32.40 30.64 -3.69
N THR A 323 33.08 29.88 -2.83
CA THR A 323 32.88 28.44 -2.68
C THR A 323 31.59 28.09 -1.94
N MET A 324 31.18 26.82 -2.02
CA MET A 324 29.95 26.33 -1.41
C MET A 324 30.28 25.19 -0.44
N ASP A 325 29.78 25.31 0.78
CA ASP A 325 29.93 24.28 1.80
C ASP A 325 28.67 23.42 1.90
N VAL A 326 28.89 22.15 2.21
CA VAL A 326 27.87 21.14 2.45
C VAL A 326 28.16 20.43 3.76
N LEU A 327 27.12 19.98 4.44
CA LEU A 327 27.22 19.18 5.65
C LEU A 327 27.09 17.71 5.27
N ILE A 328 28.12 16.92 5.56
CA ILE A 328 28.18 15.49 5.20
C ILE A 328 28.33 14.64 6.46
N SER A 329 27.53 13.58 6.54
CA SER A 329 27.81 12.46 7.44
C SER A 329 28.07 11.21 6.61
N GLU A 330 29.28 10.67 6.69
CA GLU A 330 29.69 9.47 5.98
C GLU A 330 29.49 8.22 6.84
N MET A 331 28.97 7.17 6.21
CA MET A 331 28.68 5.89 6.84
C MET A 331 29.29 4.74 6.05
N GLU A 332 29.84 3.79 6.79
CA GLU A 332 30.37 2.53 6.32
C GLU A 332 29.31 1.43 6.36
N TYR A 333 29.50 0.47 5.47
CA TYR A 333 28.83 -0.81 5.54
C TYR A 333 29.22 -1.58 6.82
N ASP A 334 28.24 -1.99 7.62
CA ASP A 334 28.41 -2.89 8.76
C ASP A 334 27.56 -4.15 8.57
N GLU A 335 28.18 -5.34 8.57
CA GLU A 335 27.50 -6.64 8.42
C GLU A 335 26.44 -6.88 9.50
N LYS A 336 26.60 -6.28 10.68
CA LYS A 336 25.69 -6.49 11.80
C LYS A 336 24.38 -5.72 11.60
N ILE A 337 23.27 -6.45 11.53
CA ILE A 337 21.91 -5.90 11.55
C ILE A 337 21.19 -6.48 12.76
N THR A 338 20.82 -5.62 13.72
CA THR A 338 20.03 -5.99 14.91
C THR A 338 18.58 -5.56 14.78
N GLU A 339 18.26 -4.62 13.88
CA GLU A 339 16.92 -4.14 13.59
C GLU A 339 16.69 -4.05 12.08
N GLN A 340 15.61 -4.68 11.60
CA GLN A 340 15.23 -4.65 10.19
C GLN A 340 14.46 -3.37 9.87
N ALA A 341 14.72 -2.77 8.71
CA ALA A 341 13.99 -1.60 8.25
C ALA A 341 12.51 -1.95 7.98
N ILE A 342 11.59 -1.03 8.27
CA ILE A 342 10.16 -1.30 8.20
C ILE A 342 9.70 -1.30 6.73
N LEU A 343 9.50 -2.49 6.16
CA LEU A 343 9.01 -2.61 4.80
C LEU A 343 7.52 -2.18 4.69
N PRO A 344 7.14 -1.29 3.75
CA PRO A 344 5.76 -0.81 3.59
C PRO A 344 4.87 -1.81 2.84
N LYS A 345 5.02 -3.10 3.13
CA LYS A 345 4.34 -4.18 2.43
C LYS A 345 3.13 -4.67 3.22
N LEU A 346 2.03 -4.94 2.52
CA LEU A 346 0.83 -5.54 3.10
C LEU A 346 0.95 -7.06 3.14
N ASP A 347 0.40 -7.66 4.19
CA ASP A 347 0.26 -9.10 4.31
C ASP A 347 -1.08 -9.54 3.70
N GLU A 348 -1.02 -10.14 2.51
CA GLU A 348 -2.21 -10.61 1.79
C GLU A 348 -3.00 -11.66 2.59
N LYS A 349 -2.34 -12.47 3.43
CA LYS A 349 -3.03 -13.45 4.26
C LYS A 349 -3.88 -12.76 5.33
N LEU A 350 -3.36 -11.71 5.95
CA LEU A 350 -4.12 -10.89 6.90
C LEU A 350 -5.24 -10.10 6.23
N ILE A 351 -5.03 -9.58 5.03
CA ILE A 351 -6.07 -8.93 4.23
C ILE A 351 -7.21 -9.91 3.95
N ASN A 352 -6.89 -11.13 3.53
CA ASN A 352 -7.88 -12.17 3.23
C ASN A 352 -8.70 -12.55 4.47
N ILE A 353 -8.03 -12.73 5.62
CA ILE A 353 -8.70 -12.94 6.93
C ILE A 353 -9.67 -11.78 7.25
N THR A 354 -9.21 -10.54 7.17
CA THR A 354 -10.04 -9.37 7.46
C THR A 354 -11.19 -9.23 6.45
N THR A 355 -10.97 -9.59 5.19
CA THR A 355 -12.03 -9.59 4.17
C THR A 355 -13.14 -10.57 4.54
N ASN A 356 -12.80 -11.81 4.93
CA ASN A 356 -13.80 -12.79 5.39
C ASN A 356 -14.56 -12.30 6.62
N LYS A 357 -13.87 -11.68 7.58
CA LYS A 357 -14.52 -11.07 8.75
C LYS A 357 -15.53 -10.01 8.35
N ILE A 358 -15.14 -9.05 7.50
CA ILE A 358 -16.04 -8.00 7.02
C ILE A 358 -17.23 -8.60 6.28
N LEU A 359 -17.02 -9.63 5.46
CA LEU A 359 -18.11 -10.31 4.75
C LEU A 359 -19.11 -10.94 5.73
N CYS A 360 -18.62 -11.60 6.76
CA CYS A 360 -19.43 -12.25 7.80
C CYS A 360 -20.13 -11.25 8.72
N ASP A 361 -19.45 -10.21 9.20
CA ASP A 361 -19.99 -9.21 10.12
C ASP A 361 -21.19 -8.45 9.52
N ASN A 362 -21.20 -8.30 8.19
CA ASN A 362 -22.29 -7.65 7.45
C ASN A 362 -23.30 -8.65 6.85
N GLU A 363 -23.13 -9.94 7.11
CA GLU A 363 -23.92 -11.02 6.53
C GLU A 363 -24.13 -10.92 5.00
N TYR A 364 -23.05 -10.66 4.26
CA TYR A 364 -23.14 -10.43 2.83
C TYR A 364 -23.69 -11.64 2.07
N LYS A 365 -24.56 -11.35 1.10
CA LYS A 365 -25.28 -12.32 0.29
C LYS A 365 -24.75 -12.31 -1.13
N PHE A 366 -24.51 -13.49 -1.70
CA PHE A 366 -24.09 -13.66 -3.09
C PHE A 366 -25.06 -14.58 -3.79
N ILE A 367 -25.65 -14.11 -4.88
CA ILE A 367 -26.61 -14.85 -5.69
C ILE A 367 -25.81 -15.74 -6.65
N LEU A 368 -26.10 -17.05 -6.64
CA LEU A 368 -25.48 -18.03 -7.54
C LEU A 368 -26.38 -18.34 -8.74
N ASP A 369 -27.71 -18.40 -8.51
CA ASP A 369 -28.73 -18.45 -9.55
C ASP A 369 -30.06 -17.85 -9.02
N LEU A 370 -31.12 -17.83 -9.85
CA LEU A 370 -32.42 -17.21 -9.51
C LEU A 370 -33.01 -17.64 -8.16
N LYS A 371 -32.67 -18.82 -7.65
CA LYS A 371 -33.22 -19.36 -6.40
C LYS A 371 -32.15 -19.84 -5.43
N THR A 372 -30.87 -19.58 -5.71
CA THR A 372 -29.76 -20.09 -4.91
C THR A 372 -28.82 -18.96 -4.54
N LYS A 373 -28.47 -18.88 -3.26
CA LYS A 373 -27.57 -17.85 -2.73
C LYS A 373 -26.72 -18.42 -1.60
N ILE A 374 -25.57 -17.81 -1.38
CA ILE A 374 -24.80 -18.00 -0.15
C ILE A 374 -24.87 -16.75 0.72
N ILE A 375 -24.71 -16.96 2.02
CA ILE A 375 -24.59 -15.90 3.02
C ILE A 375 -23.35 -16.17 3.85
N PHE A 376 -22.45 -15.20 3.97
CA PHE A 376 -21.33 -15.25 4.90
C PHE A 376 -21.87 -14.98 6.31
N LYS A 377 -21.73 -15.91 7.26
CA LYS A 377 -22.40 -15.81 8.57
C LYS A 377 -21.46 -15.50 9.72
N ASN A 378 -20.29 -16.13 9.77
CA ASN A 378 -19.34 -15.94 10.86
C ASN A 378 -17.92 -16.31 10.42
N PHE A 379 -16.90 -15.69 11.01
CA PHE A 379 -15.51 -16.09 10.84
C PHE A 379 -14.89 -16.46 12.19
N ASN A 380 -14.27 -17.64 12.28
CA ASN A 380 -13.61 -18.11 13.49
C ASN A 380 -12.10 -17.87 13.43
N ASP A 381 -11.60 -17.01 14.31
CA ASP A 381 -10.18 -16.67 14.37
C ASP A 381 -9.27 -17.83 14.81
N ASN A 382 -9.74 -18.69 15.72
CA ASN A 382 -8.94 -19.77 16.29
C ASN A 382 -8.75 -20.90 15.28
N THR A 383 -9.82 -21.29 14.60
CA THR A 383 -9.81 -22.39 13.62
C THR A 383 -9.53 -21.92 12.20
N ARG A 384 -9.51 -20.60 11.96
CA ARG A 384 -9.36 -19.99 10.63
C ARG A 384 -10.41 -20.48 9.64
N THR A 385 -11.64 -20.67 10.12
CA THR A 385 -12.76 -21.14 9.29
C THR A 385 -13.80 -20.06 9.06
N THR A 386 -14.40 -20.09 7.87
CA THR A 386 -15.51 -19.21 7.46
C THR A 386 -16.79 -20.02 7.44
N HIS A 387 -17.79 -19.59 8.20
CA HIS A 387 -19.15 -20.15 8.19
C HIS A 387 -19.98 -19.48 7.10
N ILE A 388 -20.53 -20.31 6.22
CA ILE A 388 -21.32 -19.92 5.07
C ILE A 388 -22.62 -20.71 5.10
N GLU A 389 -23.72 -20.04 4.83
CA GLU A 389 -25.03 -20.66 4.65
C GLU A 389 -25.38 -20.69 3.17
N LEU A 390 -25.55 -21.87 2.59
CA LEU A 390 -26.05 -22.06 1.23
C LEU A 390 -27.55 -22.30 1.27
N ILE A 391 -28.32 -21.41 0.65
CA ILE A 391 -29.78 -21.44 0.63
C ILE A 391 -30.27 -21.66 -0.80
N SER A 392 -31.16 -22.64 -0.97
CA SER A 392 -31.90 -22.90 -2.21
C SER A 392 -33.40 -22.82 -1.96
N GLU A 393 -34.10 -21.98 -2.71
CA GLU A 393 -35.56 -21.77 -2.68
C GLU A 393 -36.26 -22.50 -3.85
N LYS A 394 -35.61 -23.51 -4.43
CA LYS A 394 -36.19 -24.39 -5.47
C LYS A 394 -37.30 -25.28 -4.86
N HIS A 395 -37.90 -26.16 -5.66
CA HIS A 395 -39.10 -26.94 -5.32
C HIS A 395 -39.16 -27.57 -3.91
N LYS A 396 -38.00 -27.83 -3.28
CA LYS A 396 -37.88 -28.07 -1.83
C LYS A 396 -36.85 -27.08 -1.25
N PRO A 397 -37.26 -26.13 -0.40
CA PRO A 397 -36.33 -25.23 0.27
C PRO A 397 -35.29 -26.01 1.07
N LYS A 398 -34.01 -25.65 0.90
CA LYS A 398 -32.91 -26.29 1.60
C LYS A 398 -31.90 -25.24 2.05
N SER A 399 -31.45 -25.35 3.29
CA SER A 399 -30.35 -24.57 3.85
C SER A 399 -29.26 -25.53 4.34
N ILE A 400 -28.02 -25.26 3.94
CA ILE A 400 -26.83 -26.05 4.32
C ILE A 400 -25.84 -25.10 5.01
N ASN A 401 -25.47 -25.41 6.24
CA ASN A 401 -24.39 -24.75 6.97
C ASN A 401 -23.06 -25.37 6.58
N ILE A 402 -22.11 -24.52 6.20
CA ILE A 402 -20.81 -24.94 5.68
C ILE A 402 -19.71 -24.19 6.43
N LEU A 403 -18.79 -24.93 7.02
CA LEU A 403 -17.53 -24.37 7.52
C LEU A 403 -16.42 -24.62 6.50
N MET A 404 -15.74 -23.57 6.05
CA MET A 404 -14.63 -23.66 5.10
C MET A 404 -13.33 -23.22 5.72
N ASN A 405 -12.23 -23.95 5.50
CA ASN A 405 -10.88 -23.58 5.98
C ASN A 405 -10.15 -22.56 5.07
N SER A 406 -10.74 -22.14 3.94
CA SER A 406 -10.10 -21.15 3.07
C SER A 406 -10.11 -19.77 3.71
N LEU A 407 -8.95 -19.13 3.62
CA LEU A 407 -8.75 -17.75 4.05
C LEU A 407 -9.17 -16.74 2.98
N SER A 408 -9.30 -17.16 1.71
CA SER A 408 -9.60 -16.31 0.57
C SER A 408 -11.09 -16.34 0.24
N SER A 409 -11.73 -15.17 0.24
CA SER A 409 -13.15 -15.03 -0.11
C SER A 409 -13.41 -15.27 -1.60
N ASP A 410 -12.46 -14.93 -2.46
CA ASP A 410 -12.50 -15.21 -3.90
C ASP A 410 -12.46 -16.72 -4.17
N GLU A 411 -11.58 -17.49 -3.53
CA GLU A 411 -11.57 -18.95 -3.62
C GLU A 411 -12.90 -19.57 -3.16
N ILE A 412 -13.45 -19.05 -2.05
CA ILE A 412 -14.77 -19.47 -1.53
C ILE A 412 -15.86 -19.22 -2.58
N LEU A 413 -15.89 -18.02 -3.17
CA LEU A 413 -16.91 -17.65 -4.15
C LEU A 413 -16.79 -18.45 -5.45
N VAL A 414 -15.58 -18.66 -5.95
CA VAL A 414 -15.31 -19.52 -7.10
C VAL A 414 -15.77 -20.96 -6.81
N PHE A 415 -15.49 -21.48 -5.62
CA PHE A 415 -15.97 -22.78 -5.19
C PHE A 415 -17.49 -22.90 -5.28
N PHE A 416 -18.24 -21.97 -4.67
CA PHE A 416 -19.70 -22.03 -4.69
C PHE A 416 -20.30 -21.79 -6.08
N THR A 417 -19.73 -20.88 -6.85
CA THR A 417 -20.15 -20.62 -8.24
C THR A 417 -20.15 -21.92 -9.03
N ASN A 418 -19.08 -22.71 -8.88
CA ASN A 418 -18.92 -23.95 -9.62
C ASN A 418 -19.68 -25.12 -8.99
N GLN A 419 -19.78 -25.19 -7.65
CA GLN A 419 -20.11 -26.44 -6.94
C GLN A 419 -21.40 -26.45 -6.14
N HIS A 420 -22.12 -25.34 -6.05
CA HIS A 420 -23.33 -25.26 -5.23
C HIS A 420 -24.36 -26.36 -5.56
N LYS A 421 -24.51 -26.76 -6.83
CA LYS A 421 -25.45 -27.84 -7.23
C LYS A 421 -25.05 -29.19 -6.62
N ASN A 422 -23.77 -29.51 -6.67
CA ASN A 422 -23.22 -30.74 -6.10
C ASN A 422 -23.37 -30.75 -4.57
N ILE A 423 -23.11 -29.62 -3.92
CA ILE A 423 -23.31 -29.48 -2.47
C ILE A 423 -24.80 -29.61 -2.10
N LEU A 424 -25.71 -29.05 -2.90
CA LEU A 424 -27.15 -29.17 -2.67
C LEU A 424 -27.68 -30.60 -2.83
N ALA A 425 -27.00 -31.45 -3.60
CA ALA A 425 -27.37 -32.86 -3.79
C ALA A 425 -27.02 -33.76 -2.60
N LEU A 426 -26.10 -33.35 -1.72
CA LEU A 426 -25.73 -34.11 -0.52
C LEU A 426 -26.90 -34.26 0.45
N ALA A 427 -26.96 -35.33 1.24
CA ALA A 427 -28.07 -35.53 2.19
C ALA A 427 -27.94 -34.62 3.43
N GLU A 428 -26.73 -34.17 3.72
CA GLU A 428 -26.32 -33.48 4.92
C GLU A 428 -26.55 -31.97 4.82
N ASN A 429 -26.99 -31.37 5.93
CA ASN A 429 -27.21 -29.92 6.04
C ASN A 429 -26.12 -29.21 6.85
N ASN A 430 -25.12 -29.93 7.38
CA ASN A 430 -24.02 -29.36 8.15
C ASN A 430 -22.71 -30.01 7.71
N LEU A 431 -21.89 -29.23 7.01
CA LEU A 431 -20.69 -29.69 6.32
C LEU A 431 -19.46 -28.89 6.75
N HIS A 432 -18.32 -29.56 6.76
CA HIS A 432 -17.02 -28.93 6.75
C HIS A 432 -16.36 -29.21 5.40
N ILE A 433 -15.86 -28.17 4.74
CA ILE A 433 -15.18 -28.26 3.46
C ILE A 433 -13.74 -27.78 3.65
N CYS A 434 -12.81 -28.72 3.58
CA CYS A 434 -11.39 -28.46 3.59
C CYS A 434 -10.90 -28.30 2.14
N ILE A 435 -10.41 -27.12 1.79
CA ILE A 435 -9.65 -26.89 0.57
C ILE A 435 -8.19 -27.23 0.88
N THR A 436 -7.66 -28.24 0.21
CA THR A 436 -6.24 -28.61 0.21
C THR A 436 -5.61 -28.22 -1.12
N ASN A 437 -4.29 -28.42 -1.27
CA ASN A 437 -3.62 -28.11 -2.53
C ASN A 437 -4.16 -28.93 -3.70
N GLU A 438 -4.57 -30.17 -3.45
CA GLU A 438 -4.93 -31.14 -4.50
C GLU A 438 -6.43 -31.46 -4.54
N ASN A 439 -7.14 -31.31 -3.42
CA ASN A 439 -8.53 -31.75 -3.30
C ASN A 439 -9.43 -30.83 -2.45
N TYR A 440 -10.74 -30.90 -2.71
CA TYR A 440 -11.79 -30.54 -1.75
C TYR A 440 -12.16 -31.78 -0.93
N GLU A 441 -12.01 -31.73 0.39
CA GLU A 441 -12.52 -32.77 1.30
C GLU A 441 -13.77 -32.27 2.01
N ILE A 442 -14.88 -32.99 1.82
CA ILE A 442 -16.17 -32.69 2.45
C ILE A 442 -16.39 -33.70 3.58
N ARG A 443 -16.59 -33.19 4.79
CA ARG A 443 -16.85 -33.97 6.01
C ARG A 443 -18.17 -33.54 6.62
N LYS A 444 -18.87 -34.46 7.27
CA LYS A 444 -20.06 -34.14 8.06
C LYS A 444 -19.61 -33.56 9.40
N ILE A 445 -20.38 -32.58 9.87
CA ILE A 445 -20.28 -32.12 11.26
C ILE A 445 -21.15 -33.04 12.12
N THR A 446 -20.52 -33.80 13.02
CA THR A 446 -21.17 -34.89 13.76
C THR A 446 -22.06 -34.40 14.91
N ASP A 447 -21.74 -33.25 15.52
CA ASP A 447 -22.56 -32.59 16.53
C ASP A 447 -22.89 -31.14 16.12
N VAL A 448 -24.11 -30.94 15.63
CA VAL A 448 -24.62 -29.67 15.07
C VAL A 448 -24.82 -28.61 16.15
N SER A 449 -25.12 -29.06 17.38
CA SER A 449 -25.36 -28.22 18.56
C SER A 449 -24.10 -27.44 18.97
N ASP A 450 -22.92 -27.98 18.68
CA ASP A 450 -21.65 -27.50 19.21
C ASP A 450 -20.89 -26.57 18.25
N VAL A 451 -21.06 -26.72 16.95
CA VAL A 451 -20.29 -25.95 15.96
C VAL A 451 -20.84 -24.54 15.72
N ILE A 452 -22.15 -24.35 15.74
CA ILE A 452 -22.78 -23.03 15.53
C ILE A 452 -22.81 -22.20 16.83
N TYR A 453 -22.90 -22.85 18.01
CA TYR A 453 -22.98 -22.18 19.30
C TYR A 453 -21.69 -22.20 20.15
N ARG A 454 -20.87 -23.27 20.15
CA ARG A 454 -19.65 -23.35 21.01
C ARG A 454 -18.37 -22.87 20.34
N LEU A 455 -18.20 -23.13 19.04
CA LEU A 455 -17.00 -22.67 18.32
C LEU A 455 -16.93 -21.15 18.14
N ARG A 456 -18.00 -20.41 18.43
CA ARG A 456 -17.95 -18.93 18.44
C ARG A 456 -16.84 -18.42 19.38
N ASN A 457 -16.50 -19.17 20.45
CA ASN A 457 -15.55 -18.76 21.48
C ASN A 457 -14.60 -19.87 22.02
N SER A 458 -14.64 -21.12 21.54
CA SER A 458 -13.81 -22.20 22.10
C SER A 458 -12.42 -22.34 21.44
N ARG A 459 -11.44 -22.86 22.21
CA ARG A 459 -10.10 -23.28 21.72
C ARG A 459 -10.07 -24.75 21.29
N GLU A 460 -11.22 -25.40 21.22
CA GLU A 460 -11.32 -26.83 20.91
C GLU A 460 -10.93 -27.07 19.45
N ARG A 461 -10.30 -28.23 19.19
CA ARG A 461 -9.91 -28.59 17.82
C ARG A 461 -11.15 -28.98 17.04
N LEU A 462 -11.35 -28.33 15.89
CA LEU A 462 -12.44 -28.61 14.96
C LEU A 462 -12.49 -30.09 14.56
N GLU A 463 -11.32 -30.74 14.43
CA GLU A 463 -11.16 -32.15 14.06
C GLU A 463 -11.98 -33.13 14.92
N PHE A 464 -12.25 -32.82 16.19
CA PHE A 464 -13.04 -33.69 17.08
C PHE A 464 -14.52 -33.79 16.67
N TYR A 465 -15.00 -32.85 15.86
CA TYR A 465 -16.41 -32.75 15.44
C TYR A 465 -16.62 -33.16 13.98
N LEU A 466 -15.56 -33.61 13.30
CA LEU A 466 -15.62 -33.98 11.90
C LEU A 466 -15.73 -35.50 11.75
N SER A 467 -16.56 -35.95 10.83
CA SER A 467 -16.50 -37.32 10.34
C SER A 467 -15.23 -37.55 9.51
N ASP A 468 -15.02 -38.81 9.14
CA ASP A 468 -14.20 -39.13 7.98
C ASP A 468 -14.75 -38.44 6.71
N PRO A 469 -13.90 -38.15 5.70
CA PRO A 469 -14.35 -37.56 4.44
C PRO A 469 -15.48 -38.37 3.82
N ILE A 470 -16.59 -37.70 3.52
CA ILE A 470 -17.70 -38.28 2.76
C ILE A 470 -17.39 -38.20 1.27
N VAL A 471 -16.73 -37.12 0.86
CA VAL A 471 -16.38 -36.85 -0.54
C VAL A 471 -15.00 -36.18 -0.59
N THR A 472 -14.13 -36.67 -1.48
CA THR A 472 -12.84 -36.07 -1.81
C THR A 472 -12.76 -35.86 -3.32
N LEU A 473 -12.50 -34.62 -3.75
CA LEU A 473 -12.62 -34.21 -5.16
C LEU A 473 -11.36 -33.47 -5.61
N PRO A 474 -10.76 -33.79 -6.77
CA PRO A 474 -9.58 -33.09 -7.25
C PRO A 474 -9.89 -31.62 -7.57
N ARG A 475 -8.93 -30.74 -7.25
CA ARG A 475 -9.04 -29.29 -7.48
C ARG A 475 -9.12 -28.94 -8.97
N GLU A 476 -8.53 -29.77 -9.82
CA GLU A 476 -8.43 -29.59 -11.27
C GLU A 476 -9.70 -29.98 -12.04
N ARG A 477 -10.61 -30.77 -11.43
CA ARG A 477 -11.92 -31.13 -12.00
C ARG A 477 -12.90 -31.50 -10.89
N LEU A 478 -14.04 -30.82 -10.87
CA LEU A 478 -15.20 -31.36 -10.17
C LEU A 478 -15.94 -32.29 -11.16
N PRO A 479 -16.21 -33.56 -10.82
CA PRO A 479 -16.98 -34.45 -11.65
C PRO A 479 -18.37 -33.84 -11.90
N LEU A 480 -18.63 -33.54 -13.17
CA LEU A 480 -19.98 -33.53 -13.71
C LEU A 480 -20.40 -34.98 -13.86
N GLU A 481 -21.47 -35.37 -13.17
CA GLU A 481 -22.47 -36.37 -13.57
C GLU A 481 -23.45 -36.41 -12.39
N ILE A 482 -24.72 -36.02 -12.48
CA ILE A 482 -25.74 -36.54 -13.39
C ILE A 482 -26.74 -35.42 -13.76
N CYS A 483 -26.73 -35.01 -15.02
CA CYS A 483 -27.90 -34.77 -15.88
C CYS A 483 -27.34 -34.79 -17.30
N GLU A 484 -27.39 -35.98 -17.90
CA GLU A 484 -27.17 -36.31 -19.32
C GLU A 484 -26.37 -35.27 -20.12
N LEU A 485 -25.05 -35.45 -20.13
CA LEU A 485 -24.25 -35.08 -21.29
C LEU A 485 -24.77 -35.93 -22.45
N HIS A 486 -25.61 -35.34 -23.28
CA HIS A 486 -25.60 -35.79 -24.65
C HIS A 486 -24.19 -35.56 -25.19
N ASN A 487 -23.61 -36.66 -25.68
CA ASN A 487 -22.40 -36.64 -26.47
C ASN A 487 -22.64 -35.75 -27.68
N ASN A 488 -22.10 -34.53 -27.68
CA ASN A 488 -21.70 -33.95 -28.94
C ASN A 488 -20.31 -34.48 -29.23
N GLU A 489 -20.30 -35.49 -30.10
CA GLU A 489 -19.16 -35.78 -30.94
C GLU A 489 -18.55 -34.48 -31.45
N VAL A 490 -17.22 -34.48 -31.48
CA VAL A 490 -16.36 -33.50 -32.11
C VAL A 490 -17.04 -32.88 -33.33
N LEU A 491 -17.56 -31.66 -33.16
CA LEU A 491 -17.90 -30.81 -34.29
C LEU A 491 -16.60 -30.35 -34.92
N GLY A 492 -16.17 -31.13 -35.91
CA GLY A 492 -15.35 -30.69 -37.02
C GLY A 492 -13.93 -30.26 -36.65
N SER A 493 -12.97 -31.05 -37.12
CA SER A 493 -11.66 -30.54 -37.50
C SER A 493 -11.80 -29.32 -38.42
N ARG A 494 -11.87 -28.11 -37.85
CA ARG A 494 -11.63 -26.87 -38.56
C ARG A 494 -10.68 -26.04 -37.73
N THR A 495 -9.60 -25.65 -38.39
CA THR A 495 -8.54 -24.82 -37.83
C THR A 495 -9.15 -23.55 -37.21
N PRO A 496 -8.76 -23.15 -35.99
CA PRO A 496 -9.29 -21.96 -35.35
C PRO A 496 -9.13 -20.73 -36.26
N ILE A 497 -10.22 -20.01 -36.49
CA ILE A 497 -10.25 -18.79 -37.29
C ILE A 497 -10.09 -17.62 -36.32
N LYS A 498 -8.96 -16.91 -36.37
CA LYS A 498 -8.73 -15.68 -35.59
C LYS A 498 -9.88 -14.67 -35.79
N LEU A 499 -10.28 -13.96 -34.73
CA LEU A 499 -11.31 -12.90 -34.76
C LEU A 499 -11.12 -11.86 -35.88
N ASP A 500 -9.89 -11.60 -36.31
CA ASP A 500 -9.57 -10.72 -37.45
C ASP A 500 -10.24 -11.16 -38.77
N ASN A 501 -10.62 -12.43 -38.89
CA ASN A 501 -11.27 -13.00 -40.07
C ASN A 501 -12.81 -13.01 -39.96
N TRP A 502 -13.39 -12.62 -38.82
CA TRP A 502 -14.84 -12.45 -38.71
C TRP A 502 -15.23 -11.15 -39.41
N TRP A 503 -16.31 -11.20 -40.20
CA TRP A 503 -16.80 -10.00 -40.87
C TRP A 503 -17.55 -9.09 -39.90
N ASP A 504 -17.40 -7.79 -40.08
CA ASP A 504 -18.20 -6.80 -39.37
C ASP A 504 -19.59 -6.75 -40.01
N PRO A 505 -20.68 -6.81 -39.22
CA PRO A 505 -22.02 -6.78 -39.79
C PRO A 505 -22.31 -5.46 -40.50
N SER A 506 -22.57 -5.52 -41.81
CA SER A 506 -23.00 -4.36 -42.58
C SER A 506 -24.48 -4.06 -42.36
N VAL A 507 -24.78 -3.00 -41.61
CA VAL A 507 -26.17 -2.55 -41.39
C VAL A 507 -26.65 -1.81 -42.65
N ASN A 508 -27.63 -2.37 -43.36
CA ASN A 508 -28.23 -1.72 -44.52
C ASN A 508 -29.03 -0.48 -44.06
N PRO A 509 -28.78 0.73 -44.59
CA PRO A 509 -29.49 1.95 -44.19
C PRO A 509 -31.02 1.85 -44.32
N GLU A 510 -31.52 1.00 -45.22
CA GLU A 510 -32.96 0.75 -45.41
C GLU A 510 -33.61 -0.03 -44.25
N LEU A 511 -32.83 -0.73 -43.42
CA LEU A 511 -33.30 -1.44 -42.22
C LEU A 511 -33.41 -0.52 -41.00
N ILE A 512 -32.91 0.72 -41.10
CA ILE A 512 -33.11 1.76 -40.09
C ILE A 512 -34.51 2.33 -40.32
N PRO A 513 -35.46 2.19 -39.38
CA PRO A 513 -36.82 2.69 -39.59
C PRO A 513 -36.78 4.19 -39.93
N GLN A 514 -37.37 4.60 -41.08
CA GLN A 514 -37.74 6.00 -41.29
C GLN A 514 -38.82 6.35 -40.25
N GLN A 515 -38.40 6.89 -39.10
CA GLN A 515 -39.27 7.11 -37.96
C GLN A 515 -40.29 8.21 -38.25
N ASN A 516 -41.55 7.82 -38.46
CA ASN A 516 -42.69 8.72 -38.35
C ASN A 516 -42.84 9.16 -36.88
N LYS A 517 -42.90 10.48 -36.67
CA LYS A 517 -42.94 11.18 -35.36
C LYS A 517 -44.03 10.73 -34.38
N THR A 518 -44.99 9.92 -34.81
CA THR A 518 -46.17 9.54 -34.03
C THR A 518 -46.01 8.25 -33.22
N GLN A 519 -44.89 7.51 -33.37
CA GLN A 519 -44.58 6.31 -32.57
C GLN A 519 -43.60 6.58 -31.41
N LEU A 520 -43.29 7.85 -31.14
CA LEU A 520 -42.41 8.30 -30.04
C LEU A 520 -43.07 8.26 -28.65
N ILE A 521 -44.31 7.78 -28.53
CA ILE A 521 -45.11 7.90 -27.30
C ILE A 521 -45.38 6.54 -26.63
N ALA A 522 -44.93 5.40 -27.19
CA ALA A 522 -45.24 4.07 -26.63
C ALA A 522 -44.07 3.23 -26.08
N GLU A 523 -42.80 3.61 -26.29
CA GLU A 523 -41.66 2.88 -25.67
C GLU A 523 -40.62 3.85 -25.08
N ALA A 524 -41.07 4.65 -24.11
CA ALA A 524 -40.20 5.36 -23.18
C ALA A 524 -39.64 4.40 -22.11
N ASN A 525 -38.91 3.36 -22.55
CA ASN A 525 -38.01 2.60 -21.69
C ASN A 525 -36.58 2.83 -22.20
N ASN A 526 -35.73 3.41 -21.36
CA ASN A 526 -34.28 3.61 -21.59
C ASN A 526 -33.53 2.26 -21.63
N LEU A 527 -33.96 1.32 -22.47
CA LEU A 527 -33.39 -0.01 -22.59
C LEU A 527 -32.29 -0.02 -23.66
N TYR A 528 -31.05 -0.24 -23.24
CA TYR A 528 -29.87 -0.30 -24.09
C TYR A 528 -29.55 -1.75 -24.47
N ASN A 529 -29.42 -2.07 -25.76
CA ASN A 529 -29.21 -3.45 -26.20
C ASN A 529 -27.72 -3.79 -26.26
N VAL A 530 -27.36 -4.93 -25.68
CA VAL A 530 -26.02 -5.52 -25.77
C VAL A 530 -26.13 -6.80 -26.57
N ILE A 531 -25.58 -6.84 -27.78
CA ILE A 531 -25.57 -8.04 -28.62
C ILE A 531 -24.20 -8.70 -28.49
N ILE A 532 -24.18 -9.99 -28.18
CA ILE A 532 -22.96 -10.82 -28.15
C ILE A 532 -23.08 -11.86 -29.25
N GLN A 533 -22.23 -11.74 -30.26
CA GLN A 533 -22.08 -12.67 -31.36
C GLN A 533 -21.02 -13.70 -31.04
N LEU A 534 -21.42 -14.98 -31.04
CA LEU A 534 -20.57 -16.09 -30.63
C LEU A 534 -19.94 -16.86 -31.79
N GLU A 535 -20.37 -16.59 -33.03
CA GLU A 535 -19.94 -17.31 -34.23
C GLU A 535 -19.83 -16.34 -35.42
N GLY A 536 -18.83 -16.55 -36.29
CA GLY A 536 -18.51 -15.66 -37.41
C GLY A 536 -19.26 -15.92 -38.72
N GLU A 537 -20.27 -16.79 -38.75
CA GLU A 537 -20.97 -17.19 -39.98
C GLU A 537 -21.88 -16.09 -40.56
N ASP A 538 -22.05 -16.08 -41.88
CA ASP A 538 -22.85 -15.09 -42.62
C ASP A 538 -24.29 -14.93 -42.12
N ILE A 539 -24.92 -16.03 -41.70
CA ILE A 539 -26.30 -16.00 -41.20
C ILE A 539 -26.40 -15.34 -39.82
N ILE A 540 -25.39 -15.56 -38.95
CA ILE A 540 -25.28 -14.91 -37.65
C ILE A 540 -24.94 -13.43 -37.82
N ASN A 541 -24.02 -13.10 -38.75
CA ASN A 541 -23.71 -11.72 -39.12
C ASN A 541 -24.95 -10.96 -39.61
N LYS A 542 -25.78 -11.58 -40.47
CA LYS A 542 -27.06 -10.99 -40.92
C LYS A 542 -28.05 -10.81 -39.79
N ALA A 543 -28.13 -11.76 -38.86
CA ALA A 543 -28.98 -11.64 -37.68
C ALA A 543 -28.53 -10.48 -36.76
N ALA A 544 -27.22 -10.35 -36.53
CA ALA A 544 -26.62 -9.24 -35.79
C ALA A 544 -26.99 -7.89 -36.43
N ALA A 545 -26.76 -7.75 -37.75
CA ALA A 545 -27.10 -6.54 -38.50
C ALA A 545 -28.59 -6.18 -38.40
N ASN A 546 -29.48 -7.17 -38.50
CA ASN A 546 -30.93 -6.96 -38.40
C ASN A 546 -31.35 -6.52 -36.98
N LEU A 547 -30.71 -7.04 -35.93
CA LEU A 547 -30.98 -6.64 -34.56
C LEU A 547 -30.49 -5.20 -34.28
N ILE A 548 -29.32 -4.84 -34.80
CA ILE A 548 -28.81 -3.47 -34.74
C ILE A 548 -29.78 -2.51 -35.43
N GLY A 549 -30.27 -2.87 -36.63
CA GLY A 549 -31.20 -2.03 -37.41
C GLY A 549 -32.49 -1.65 -36.69
N LYS A 550 -32.96 -2.47 -35.74
CA LYS A 550 -34.17 -2.16 -34.95
C LYS A 550 -33.99 -0.98 -34.01
N HIS A 551 -32.82 -0.84 -33.39
CA HIS A 551 -32.51 0.22 -32.43
C HIS A 551 -31.04 0.69 -32.55
N PRO A 552 -30.65 1.30 -33.68
CA PRO A 552 -29.23 1.51 -34.00
C PRO A 552 -28.51 2.48 -33.04
N ASN A 553 -29.23 3.40 -32.42
CA ASN A 553 -28.67 4.39 -31.48
C ASN A 553 -28.49 3.87 -30.05
N ASN A 554 -29.18 2.78 -29.71
CA ASN A 554 -29.23 2.21 -28.36
C ASN A 554 -28.77 0.75 -28.37
N THR A 555 -27.80 0.40 -29.20
CA THR A 555 -27.31 -0.97 -29.35
C THR A 555 -25.79 -0.99 -29.45
N ILE A 556 -25.14 -1.93 -28.76
CA ILE A 556 -23.75 -2.33 -29.00
C ILE A 556 -23.66 -3.77 -29.51
N LEU A 557 -22.62 -4.06 -30.27
CA LEU A 557 -22.27 -5.41 -30.71
C LEU A 557 -20.85 -5.76 -30.25
N ILE A 558 -20.74 -6.89 -29.55
CA ILE A 558 -19.48 -7.53 -29.18
C ILE A 558 -19.39 -8.86 -29.94
N GLN A 559 -18.28 -9.08 -30.62
CA GLN A 559 -17.92 -10.41 -31.13
C GLN A 559 -17.01 -11.07 -30.10
N TYR A 560 -17.37 -12.29 -29.70
CA TYR A 560 -16.67 -13.04 -28.65
C TYR A 560 -16.37 -14.45 -29.16
N ASP A 561 -15.09 -14.79 -29.18
CA ASP A 561 -14.59 -16.10 -29.55
C ASP A 561 -14.49 -16.99 -28.31
N LEU A 562 -15.39 -17.97 -28.21
CA LEU A 562 -15.46 -18.91 -27.10
C LEU A 562 -14.24 -19.84 -27.01
N GLU A 563 -13.56 -20.11 -28.13
CA GLU A 563 -12.43 -21.07 -28.15
C GLU A 563 -11.13 -20.44 -27.65
N ASN A 564 -10.90 -19.16 -27.98
CA ASN A 564 -9.66 -18.45 -27.65
C ASN A 564 -9.82 -17.41 -26.51
N ASP A 565 -11.02 -17.24 -25.95
CA ASP A 565 -11.34 -16.23 -24.92
C ASP A 565 -10.92 -14.80 -25.32
N GLN A 566 -11.22 -14.45 -26.58
CA GLN A 566 -10.91 -13.14 -27.14
C GLN A 566 -12.19 -12.41 -27.55
N TYR A 567 -12.19 -11.07 -27.51
CA TYR A 567 -13.35 -10.27 -27.90
C TYR A 567 -12.97 -8.95 -28.55
N ARG A 568 -13.89 -8.39 -29.32
CA ARG A 568 -13.81 -7.03 -29.85
C ARG A 568 -15.17 -6.35 -29.89
N LEU A 569 -15.18 -5.03 -29.69
CA LEU A 569 -16.35 -4.17 -29.87
C LEU A 569 -16.44 -3.77 -31.35
N VAL A 570 -17.56 -4.11 -32.01
CA VAL A 570 -17.72 -3.96 -33.47
C VAL A 570 -18.68 -2.82 -33.82
N TYR A 571 -19.66 -2.54 -32.95
CA TYR A 571 -20.66 -1.49 -33.18
C TYR A 571 -21.09 -0.85 -31.85
N GLY A 572 -21.35 0.45 -31.89
CA GLY A 572 -21.91 1.22 -30.77
C GLY A 572 -20.85 1.75 -29.79
N ASP A 573 -21.34 2.35 -28.71
CA ASP A 573 -20.54 3.02 -27.68
C ASP A 573 -20.77 2.33 -26.33
N ILE A 574 -19.73 1.66 -25.83
CA ILE A 574 -19.80 0.85 -24.60
C ILE A 574 -20.06 1.71 -23.36
N ASP A 575 -19.66 2.99 -23.37
CA ASP A 575 -19.83 3.88 -22.22
C ASP A 575 -21.31 4.20 -21.95
N LYS A 576 -22.16 4.11 -22.98
CA LYS A 576 -23.63 4.31 -22.86
C LYS A 576 -24.37 3.13 -22.25
N VAL A 577 -23.76 1.94 -22.25
CA VAL A 577 -24.31 0.72 -21.62
C VAL A 577 -24.23 0.84 -20.10
N ILE A 578 -23.17 1.47 -19.58
CA ILE A 578 -22.88 1.57 -18.14
C ILE A 578 -23.92 2.44 -17.41
N THR A 579 -24.53 3.39 -18.11
CA THR A 579 -25.41 4.41 -17.52
C THR A 579 -26.90 4.10 -17.65
N ASN A 580 -27.29 3.05 -18.38
CA ASN A 580 -28.69 2.79 -18.74
C ASN A 580 -29.11 1.34 -18.43
N ASN A 581 -30.42 1.10 -18.32
CA ASN A 581 -30.94 -0.26 -18.12
C ASN A 581 -30.67 -1.06 -19.40
N SER A 582 -30.05 -2.25 -19.32
CA SER A 582 -29.60 -2.97 -20.52
C SER A 582 -30.33 -4.29 -20.76
N ARG A 583 -30.40 -4.73 -22.02
CA ARG A 583 -30.91 -6.04 -22.44
C ARG A 583 -29.87 -6.75 -23.27
N TRP A 584 -29.56 -7.98 -22.92
CA TRP A 584 -28.48 -8.75 -23.53
C TRP A 584 -29.06 -9.79 -24.50
N LEU A 585 -28.48 -9.88 -25.68
CA LEU A 585 -28.91 -10.76 -26.76
C LEU A 585 -27.72 -11.60 -27.18
N LEU A 586 -27.76 -12.90 -26.90
CA LEU A 586 -26.75 -13.83 -27.39
C LEU A 586 -27.23 -14.41 -28.71
N ILE A 587 -26.37 -14.35 -29.73
CA ILE A 587 -26.65 -14.85 -31.07
C ILE A 587 -25.59 -15.85 -31.52
N GLY A 588 -26.07 -16.98 -32.02
CA GLY A 588 -25.29 -18.12 -32.51
C GLY A 588 -26.25 -19.24 -32.94
N HIS A 589 -25.72 -20.31 -33.50
CA HIS A 589 -26.53 -21.47 -33.84
C HIS A 589 -26.96 -22.24 -32.58
N GLY A 590 -28.26 -22.55 -32.51
CA GLY A 590 -28.77 -23.48 -31.52
C GLY A 590 -28.59 -24.89 -32.04
N HIS A 591 -27.67 -25.65 -31.47
CA HIS A 591 -27.50 -27.06 -31.82
C HIS A 591 -28.44 -27.92 -30.97
N PHE A 592 -29.28 -28.72 -31.63
CA PHE A 592 -30.28 -29.58 -31.00
C PHE A 592 -29.93 -31.05 -31.25
N ASP A 593 -30.06 -31.87 -30.20
CA ASP A 593 -29.81 -33.30 -30.25
C ASP A 593 -30.85 -34.08 -31.06
N GLU A 594 -30.37 -35.14 -31.73
CA GLU A 594 -31.04 -35.88 -32.79
C GLU A 594 -32.41 -36.48 -32.39
N GLN A 595 -33.51 -35.90 -32.89
CA GLN A 595 -34.65 -36.72 -33.33
C GLN A 595 -35.69 -36.07 -34.27
N LYS A 596 -35.61 -34.78 -34.64
CA LYS A 596 -36.44 -34.21 -35.73
C LYS A 596 -35.71 -33.08 -36.48
N ASN A 597 -35.47 -33.32 -37.77
CA ASN A 597 -34.82 -32.42 -38.75
C ASN A 597 -35.36 -30.97 -38.70
N ASN A 598 -34.50 -30.02 -38.31
CA ASN A 598 -34.31 -28.68 -38.88
C ASN A 598 -33.34 -27.84 -38.01
N ASP A 599 -32.37 -27.15 -38.62
CA ASP A 599 -31.48 -26.18 -37.97
C ASP A 599 -32.23 -24.86 -37.71
N TYR A 600 -32.08 -24.28 -36.51
CA TYR A 600 -32.68 -22.99 -36.15
C TYR A 600 -31.63 -22.01 -35.61
N LEU A 601 -31.79 -20.73 -36.00
CA LEU A 601 -31.08 -19.62 -35.39
C LEU A 601 -31.59 -19.40 -33.96
N LEU A 602 -30.70 -19.42 -32.96
CA LEU A 602 -31.09 -19.18 -31.57
C LEU A 602 -30.82 -17.71 -31.22
N ILE A 603 -31.87 -16.98 -30.85
CA ILE A 603 -31.76 -15.63 -30.26
C ILE A 603 -32.25 -15.74 -28.82
N LYS A 604 -31.33 -15.69 -27.85
CA LYS A 604 -31.69 -15.74 -26.44
C LYS A 604 -31.66 -14.35 -25.84
N VAL A 605 -32.81 -13.89 -25.36
CA VAL A 605 -32.95 -12.61 -24.67
C VAL A 605 -32.69 -12.82 -23.18
N LEU A 606 -31.64 -12.20 -22.68
CA LEU A 606 -31.34 -12.07 -21.26
C LEU A 606 -31.69 -10.64 -20.84
N ILE A 607 -32.70 -10.51 -19.98
CA ILE A 607 -33.02 -9.25 -19.32
C ILE A 607 -32.43 -9.35 -17.90
N PRO A 608 -31.57 -8.42 -17.47
CA PRO A 608 -31.05 -8.38 -16.10
C PRO A 608 -32.14 -8.33 -15.03
#